data_AF-A0A540L8G2-F1
#
_entry.id   AF-A0A540L8G2-F1
#
_cell.length_a   1.000
_cell.length_b   1.000
_cell.length_c   1.000
_cell.angle_alpha   90.00
_cell.angle_beta   90.00
_cell.angle_gamma   90.00
#
_symmetry.space_group_name_H-M   'P 1'
#
loop_
_entity.id
_entity.type
_entity.pdbx_description
1 polymer ?
#
loop_
_entity_poly.entity_id
_entity_poly.type
_entity_poly.pdbx_seq_one_letter_code
_entity_poly.pdbx_strand_id
1 'polypeptide(L)'
;MSCAFLFLFDGYLVSNSSSSSVDKCDVFEGSWIREESYPLYNASQCPFAEIGFHCFANGRKDGGNAKWRWKPKNCDIPRFDVRTVLIKLRGKRVIFVGDSLSRTQWESLICLLMTGVEDKKSVYEVNGNKITKQIRFLSVRFSSFDLKIDFYRSVFLVQPATVPIRSPKMVKSTLRVDKLDDISQEWFDSDILIFNSGHWWTQGCYFQVGKSLKLGMPITAGFRTALKTWASWVETMVNTNRTSVFFRTFESSHWSGRNRNSCKVTQHPWSSSWGKDQSTISDIIIKIVRKMKVSVTILHVTPMISFRSNGHVGTRSNNPSVPDCSHWCLPGVPDMWNEILLNLLPMDQVSLK
;
A
#
# COMPACT_ATOMS: atom_id res chain seq x y z
N MET A 1 -10.19 -6.98 18.42
CA MET A 1 -11.58 -6.70 18.81
C MET A 1 -12.37 -6.49 17.54
N SER A 2 -13.16 -7.50 17.15
CA SER A 2 -13.81 -7.58 15.83
C SER A 2 -15.19 -6.93 15.85
N CYS A 3 -15.52 -6.18 14.80
CA CYS A 3 -16.85 -5.62 14.55
C CYS A 3 -17.51 -6.38 13.39
N ALA A 4 -18.72 -6.89 13.62
CA ALA A 4 -19.47 -7.75 12.72
C ALA A 4 -20.29 -6.98 11.66
N PHE A 5 -20.57 -7.67 10.55
CA PHE A 5 -21.19 -7.19 9.29
C PHE A 5 -22.70 -6.95 9.34
N LEU A 6 -23.18 -6.12 8.40
CA LEU A 6 -24.34 -6.37 7.51
C LEU A 6 -24.17 -5.48 6.24
N PHE A 7 -24.25 -6.06 5.04
CA PHE A 7 -24.17 -5.37 3.74
C PHE A 7 -25.55 -5.36 3.04
N LEU A 8 -25.82 -4.29 2.28
CA LEU A 8 -26.76 -4.27 1.15
C LEU A 8 -26.04 -3.63 -0.05
N PHE A 9 -26.15 -4.27 -1.22
CA PHE A 9 -25.59 -3.85 -2.51
C PHE A 9 -26.67 -3.14 -3.33
N ASP A 10 -26.26 -2.16 -4.15
CA ASP A 10 -26.97 -1.82 -5.38
C ASP A 10 -25.95 -1.40 -6.45
N GLY A 11 -26.12 -1.94 -7.66
CA GLY A 11 -25.22 -1.75 -8.80
C GLY A 11 -25.77 -0.75 -9.81
N TYR A 12 -24.88 -0.03 -10.50
CA TYR A 12 -25.21 0.71 -11.72
C TYR A 12 -24.06 0.65 -12.72
N LEU A 13 -24.42 0.40 -13.98
CA LEU A 13 -23.59 0.39 -15.19
C LEU A 13 -23.44 1.81 -15.75
N VAL A 14 -22.26 2.13 -16.28
CA VAL A 14 -22.06 3.28 -17.19
C VAL A 14 -21.12 2.86 -18.32
N SER A 15 -21.57 3.08 -19.55
CA SER A 15 -20.84 2.90 -20.81
C SER A 15 -19.87 4.06 -21.07
N ASN A 16 -18.81 3.82 -21.85
CA ASN A 16 -17.96 4.89 -22.36
C ASN A 16 -17.57 4.62 -23.82
N SER A 17 -17.70 5.65 -24.66
CA SER A 17 -17.23 5.70 -26.04
C SER A 17 -15.80 6.27 -26.11
N SER A 18 -15.07 5.82 -27.13
CA SER A 18 -13.65 6.01 -27.41
C SER A 18 -13.32 7.33 -28.14
N SER A 19 -12.15 7.91 -27.86
CA SER A 19 -11.29 8.50 -28.90
C SER A 19 -9.83 8.54 -28.41
N SER A 20 -8.91 8.06 -29.26
CA SER A 20 -7.49 7.87 -29.00
C SER A 20 -6.69 9.15 -29.21
N SER A 21 -5.96 9.58 -28.18
CA SER A 21 -4.81 10.49 -28.30
C SER A 21 -3.54 9.68 -28.07
N VAL A 22 -2.43 10.03 -28.73
CA VAL A 22 -1.13 9.35 -28.69
C VAL A 22 -0.83 8.81 -27.27
N ASP A 23 -0.94 7.49 -27.11
CA ASP A 23 -1.10 6.85 -25.80
C ASP A 23 0.15 7.06 -24.93
N LYS A 24 0.05 7.98 -23.97
CA LYS A 24 0.93 8.03 -22.80
C LYS A 24 0.82 6.66 -22.11
N CYS A 25 1.91 5.89 -22.03
CA CYS A 25 1.83 4.53 -21.51
C CYS A 25 1.24 4.50 -20.09
N ASP A 26 0.12 3.81 -19.93
CA ASP A 26 -0.42 3.47 -18.62
C ASP A 26 0.30 2.21 -18.11
N VAL A 27 1.27 2.41 -17.21
CA VAL A 27 2.04 1.33 -16.59
C VAL A 27 1.19 0.41 -15.70
N PHE A 28 -0.05 0.79 -15.38
CA PHE A 28 -0.98 0.01 -14.57
C PHE A 28 -1.94 -0.84 -15.40
N GLU A 29 -1.91 -0.72 -16.73
CA GLU A 29 -2.68 -1.57 -17.65
C GLU A 29 -1.76 -2.57 -18.34
N GLY A 30 -2.00 -3.86 -18.11
CA GLY A 30 -1.02 -4.90 -18.45
C GLY A 30 -1.46 -6.30 -18.07
N SER A 31 -0.47 -7.19 -17.98
CA SER A 31 -0.67 -8.58 -17.56
C SER A 31 0.52 -9.08 -16.75
N TRP A 32 0.29 -10.10 -15.93
CA TRP A 32 1.37 -10.80 -15.25
C TRP A 32 1.98 -11.83 -16.19
N ILE A 33 3.30 -11.75 -16.35
CA ILE A 33 4.09 -12.70 -17.12
C ILE A 33 5.06 -13.42 -16.20
N ARG A 34 5.41 -14.65 -16.56
CA ARG A 34 6.45 -15.39 -15.85
C ARG A 34 7.82 -14.85 -16.25
N GLU A 35 8.68 -14.61 -15.28
CA GLU A 35 10.05 -14.13 -15.48
C GLU A 35 11.00 -14.91 -14.57
N GLU A 36 11.99 -15.56 -15.17
CA GLU A 36 12.87 -16.49 -14.44
C GLU A 36 13.94 -15.77 -13.63
N SER A 37 14.25 -14.52 -13.97
CA SER A 37 15.17 -13.69 -13.18
C SER A 37 14.63 -13.30 -11.80
N TYR A 38 13.33 -13.55 -11.52
CA TYR A 38 12.71 -13.29 -10.23
C TYR A 38 12.83 -14.51 -9.30
N PRO A 39 12.68 -14.34 -7.98
CA PRO A 39 12.64 -13.06 -7.26
C PRO A 39 13.99 -12.32 -7.27
N LEU A 40 13.94 -11.02 -7.01
CA LEU A 40 15.13 -10.15 -6.99
C LEU A 40 15.97 -10.29 -5.72
N TYR A 41 15.45 -10.94 -4.68
CA TYR A 41 16.14 -11.14 -3.41
C TYR A 41 15.59 -12.35 -2.66
N ASN A 42 16.33 -12.80 -1.64
CA ASN A 42 15.87 -13.81 -0.68
C ASN A 42 15.39 -13.13 0.61
N ALA A 43 14.08 -13.13 0.86
CA ALA A 43 13.50 -12.47 2.04
C ALA A 43 14.04 -13.03 3.36
N SER A 44 14.40 -14.31 3.43
CA SER A 44 14.98 -14.91 4.65
C SER A 44 16.35 -14.34 5.02
N GLN A 45 17.02 -13.64 4.10
CA GLN A 45 18.30 -12.95 4.35
C GLN A 45 18.09 -11.46 4.70
N CYS A 46 16.85 -10.96 4.68
CA CYS A 46 16.52 -9.58 4.99
C CYS A 46 15.98 -9.48 6.42
N PRO A 47 16.71 -8.86 7.38
CA PRO A 47 16.29 -8.79 8.78
C PRO A 47 15.08 -7.86 9.00
N PHE A 48 14.70 -7.06 8.00
CA PHE A 48 13.60 -6.11 8.08
C PHE A 48 12.27 -6.68 7.58
N ALA A 49 12.28 -7.84 6.91
CA ALA A 49 11.04 -8.50 6.51
C ALA A 49 10.47 -9.32 7.68
N GLU A 50 9.19 -9.14 7.96
CA GLU A 50 8.51 -9.88 9.02
C GLU A 50 8.46 -11.37 8.64
N ILE A 51 8.83 -12.24 9.60
CA ILE A 51 8.86 -13.71 9.42
C ILE A 51 7.52 -14.24 8.87
N GLY A 52 6.39 -13.64 9.25
CA GLY A 52 5.07 -14.01 8.77
C GLY A 52 4.89 -13.87 7.25
N PHE A 53 5.70 -13.05 6.58
CA PHE A 53 5.67 -12.86 5.13
C PHE A 53 6.69 -13.73 4.38
N HIS A 54 7.59 -14.43 5.09
CA HIS A 54 8.59 -15.35 4.51
C HIS A 54 7.95 -16.69 4.08
N CYS A 55 7.04 -16.65 3.12
CA CYS A 55 6.25 -17.82 2.75
C CYS A 55 7.09 -19.06 2.39
N PHE A 56 8.21 -18.88 1.70
CA PHE A 56 9.12 -19.99 1.32
C PHE A 56 9.76 -20.64 2.56
N ALA A 57 10.24 -19.84 3.51
CA ALA A 57 10.74 -20.36 4.78
C ALA A 57 9.62 -21.01 5.62
N ASN A 58 8.38 -20.50 5.50
CA ASN A 58 7.19 -21.05 6.16
C ASN A 58 6.53 -22.20 5.37
N GLY A 59 7.32 -22.97 4.63
CA GLY A 59 6.89 -24.23 4.01
C GLY A 59 6.12 -24.09 2.70
N ARG A 60 6.16 -22.91 2.05
CA ARG A 60 5.68 -22.78 0.67
C ARG A 60 6.66 -23.48 -0.29
N LYS A 61 6.21 -24.56 -0.91
CA LYS A 61 7.02 -25.38 -1.84
C LYS A 61 6.97 -24.88 -3.28
N ASP A 62 5.89 -24.21 -3.66
CA ASP A 62 5.73 -23.60 -4.99
C ASP A 62 6.48 -22.26 -5.04
N GLY A 63 7.74 -22.29 -5.49
CA GLY A 63 8.56 -21.11 -5.79
C GLY A 63 7.96 -20.16 -6.83
N GLY A 64 6.96 -20.64 -7.57
CA GLY A 64 6.42 -20.00 -8.78
C GLY A 64 5.66 -18.71 -8.53
N ASN A 65 5.17 -18.42 -7.32
CA ASN A 65 4.44 -17.18 -7.06
C ASN A 65 5.32 -15.92 -7.11
N ALA A 66 6.60 -16.05 -6.76
CA ALA A 66 7.55 -14.94 -6.83
C ALA A 66 8.10 -14.73 -8.26
N LYS A 67 7.92 -15.70 -9.16
CA LYS A 67 8.41 -15.71 -10.55
C LYS A 67 7.53 -14.91 -11.53
N TRP A 68 6.76 -13.94 -11.04
CA TRP A 68 5.82 -13.17 -11.86
C TRP A 68 6.20 -11.69 -11.86
N ARG A 69 6.35 -11.12 -13.06
CA ARG A 69 6.58 -9.70 -13.32
C ARG A 69 5.37 -9.10 -14.03
N TRP A 70 5.03 -7.86 -13.71
CA TRP A 70 4.00 -7.12 -14.43
C TRP A 70 4.57 -6.55 -15.72
N LYS A 71 3.89 -6.78 -16.84
CA LYS A 71 4.21 -6.21 -18.14
C LYS A 71 3.05 -5.30 -18.60
N PRO A 72 3.26 -3.97 -18.67
CA PRO A 72 2.28 -3.07 -19.27
C PRO A 72 2.02 -3.42 -20.74
N LYS A 73 0.84 -3.05 -21.26
CA LYS A 73 0.45 -3.39 -22.64
C LYS A 73 1.30 -2.68 -23.69
N ASN A 74 1.55 -1.38 -23.49
CA ASN A 74 2.08 -0.49 -24.53
C ASN A 74 3.48 0.05 -24.21
N CYS A 75 4.12 -0.43 -23.14
CA CYS A 75 5.50 -0.10 -22.81
C CYS A 75 6.11 -1.12 -21.85
N ASP A 76 7.41 -0.95 -21.58
CA ASP A 76 8.13 -1.75 -20.60
C ASP A 76 8.46 -0.92 -19.36
N ILE A 77 8.43 -1.59 -18.21
CA ILE A 77 9.01 -1.08 -16.98
C ILE A 77 10.49 -1.47 -17.02
N PRO A 78 11.44 -0.52 -16.89
CA PRO A 78 12.86 -0.85 -16.78
C PRO A 78 13.14 -1.90 -15.71
N ARG A 79 14.15 -2.73 -15.93
CA ARG A 79 14.58 -3.72 -14.93
C ARG A 79 15.11 -3.00 -13.69
N PHE A 80 14.83 -3.57 -12.53
CA PHE A 80 15.31 -3.02 -11.26
C PHE A 80 16.84 -3.09 -11.18
N ASP A 81 17.48 -1.93 -11.17
CA ASP A 81 18.91 -1.79 -10.91
C ASP A 81 19.11 -1.14 -9.54
N VAL A 82 19.54 -1.96 -8.57
CA VAL A 82 19.63 -1.54 -7.17
C VAL A 82 20.60 -0.39 -6.95
N ARG A 83 21.71 -0.34 -7.70
CA ARG A 83 22.73 0.71 -7.55
C ARG A 83 22.18 2.05 -8.04
N THR A 84 21.54 2.06 -9.20
CA THR A 84 20.88 3.23 -9.78
C THR A 84 19.82 3.77 -8.84
N VAL A 85 18.99 2.89 -8.26
CA VAL A 85 17.97 3.29 -7.30
C VAL A 85 18.57 3.86 -6.01
N LEU A 86 19.59 3.22 -5.45
CA LEU A 86 20.27 3.71 -4.24
C LEU A 86 20.91 5.09 -4.46
N ILE A 87 21.48 5.34 -5.65
CA ILE A 87 21.99 6.66 -6.03
C ILE A 87 20.84 7.67 -6.18
N LYS A 88 19.76 7.29 -6.86
CA LYS A 88 18.56 8.14 -7.03
C LYS A 88 17.92 8.54 -5.70
N LEU A 89 17.99 7.67 -4.70
CA LEU A 89 17.44 7.91 -3.36
C LEU A 89 18.46 8.48 -2.36
N ARG A 90 19.70 8.73 -2.77
CA ARG A 90 20.75 9.25 -1.88
C ARG A 90 20.33 10.59 -1.27
N GLY A 91 20.52 10.72 0.04
CA GLY A 91 20.15 11.94 0.79
C GLY A 91 18.64 12.19 0.90
N LYS A 92 17.78 11.25 0.44
CA LYS A 92 16.32 11.42 0.46
C LYS A 92 15.70 10.74 1.68
N ARG A 93 14.54 11.28 2.08
CA ARG A 93 13.62 10.68 3.05
C ARG A 93 12.37 10.17 2.33
N VAL A 94 12.16 8.86 2.37
CA VAL A 94 10.99 8.17 1.82
C VAL A 94 10.07 7.78 2.98
N ILE A 95 8.78 8.09 2.89
CA ILE A 95 7.82 7.78 3.94
C ILE A 95 6.63 7.01 3.38
N PHE A 96 6.36 5.86 3.98
CA PHE A 96 5.13 5.09 3.79
C PHE A 96 4.15 5.40 4.92
N VAL A 97 2.93 5.78 4.59
CA VAL A 97 1.88 6.11 5.56
C VAL A 97 0.62 5.32 5.26
N GLY A 98 0.16 4.53 6.22
CA GLY A 98 -1.12 3.83 6.05
C GLY A 98 -1.28 2.62 6.95
N ASP A 99 -1.86 1.56 6.38
CA ASP A 99 -2.15 0.32 7.08
C ASP A 99 -1.01 -0.71 6.95
N SER A 100 -1.28 -1.95 7.36
CA SER A 100 -0.29 -3.03 7.35
C SER A 100 0.21 -3.39 5.94
N LEU A 101 -0.52 -3.06 4.87
CA LEU A 101 -0.06 -3.27 3.51
C LEU A 101 0.93 -2.19 3.06
N SER A 102 0.87 -0.98 3.62
CA SER A 102 1.96 0.00 3.43
C SER A 102 3.23 -0.51 4.07
N ARG A 103 3.14 -1.10 5.28
CA ARG A 103 4.28 -1.72 5.95
C ARG A 103 4.89 -2.84 5.11
N THR A 104 4.09 -3.75 4.53
CA THR A 104 4.62 -4.81 3.67
C THR A 104 5.35 -4.26 2.43
N GLN A 105 4.89 -3.14 1.85
CA GLN A 105 5.61 -2.48 0.76
C GLN A 105 6.92 -1.82 1.24
N TRP A 106 6.91 -1.20 2.42
CA TRP A 106 8.10 -0.66 3.08
C TRP A 106 9.16 -1.74 3.34
N GLU A 107 8.76 -2.89 3.88
CA GLU A 107 9.64 -4.06 4.09
C GLU A 107 10.24 -4.54 2.76
N SER A 108 9.41 -4.67 1.72
CA SER A 108 9.86 -5.04 0.36
C SER A 108 10.91 -4.07 -0.18
N LEU A 109 10.67 -2.76 -0.08
CA LEU A 109 11.60 -1.75 -0.61
C LEU A 109 12.96 -1.86 0.09
N ILE A 110 12.98 -2.00 1.41
CA ILE A 110 14.22 -2.15 2.16
C ILE A 110 14.97 -3.40 1.72
N CYS A 111 14.28 -4.54 1.59
CA CYS A 111 14.93 -5.78 1.18
C CYS A 111 15.46 -5.75 -0.25
N LEU A 112 14.75 -5.10 -1.18
CA LEU A 112 15.23 -4.84 -2.53
C LEU A 112 16.52 -4.03 -2.52
N LEU A 113 16.54 -2.92 -1.78
CA LEU A 113 17.70 -2.03 -1.70
C LEU A 113 18.90 -2.67 -0.99
N MET A 114 18.64 -3.49 0.03
CA MET A 114 19.70 -4.20 0.74
C MET A 114 20.54 -5.07 -0.19
N THR A 115 20.02 -5.57 -1.32
CA THR A 115 20.81 -6.38 -2.27
C THR A 115 22.03 -5.63 -2.82
N GLY A 116 21.95 -4.30 -2.94
CA GLY A 116 23.01 -3.45 -3.48
C GLY A 116 23.95 -2.83 -2.44
N VAL A 117 23.75 -3.13 -1.16
CA VAL A 117 24.60 -2.61 -0.07
C VAL A 117 25.72 -3.59 0.23
N GLU A 118 26.97 -3.14 0.23
CA GLU A 118 28.14 -3.98 0.53
C GLU A 118 28.22 -4.29 2.04
N ASP A 119 28.32 -3.25 2.88
CA ASP A 119 28.26 -3.41 4.33
C ASP A 119 26.82 -3.43 4.85
N LYS A 120 26.28 -4.61 5.11
CA LYS A 120 24.91 -4.75 5.64
C LYS A 120 24.73 -4.09 7.01
N LYS A 121 25.80 -3.87 7.79
CA LYS A 121 25.72 -3.18 9.09
C LYS A 121 25.42 -1.70 8.94
N SER A 122 25.63 -1.13 7.75
CA SER A 122 25.28 0.26 7.43
C SER A 122 23.77 0.48 7.32
N VAL A 123 22.97 -0.59 7.33
CA VAL A 123 21.50 -0.58 7.30
C VAL A 123 20.94 -0.99 8.65
N TYR A 124 20.24 -0.08 9.33
CA TYR A 124 19.72 -0.33 10.68
C TYR A 124 18.43 0.44 10.95
N GLU A 125 17.61 -0.06 11.89
CA GLU A 125 16.46 0.68 12.41
C GLU A 125 16.96 1.74 13.41
N VAL A 126 16.59 3.00 13.19
CA VAL A 126 17.17 4.18 13.85
C VAL A 126 16.94 4.18 15.37
N ASN A 127 15.85 3.61 15.84
CA ASN A 127 15.44 3.61 17.25
C ASN A 127 15.70 2.26 17.95
N GLY A 128 16.29 1.29 17.26
CA GLY A 128 16.43 -0.09 17.76
C GLY A 128 15.09 -0.83 17.95
N ASN A 129 14.02 -0.36 17.32
CA ASN A 129 12.70 -0.96 17.45
C ASN A 129 12.63 -2.34 16.79
N LYS A 130 11.97 -3.29 17.46
CA LYS A 130 11.59 -4.56 16.84
C LYS A 130 10.38 -4.35 15.93
N ILE A 131 10.47 -4.87 14.71
CA ILE A 131 9.35 -4.85 13.76
C ILE A 131 8.24 -5.75 14.29
N THR A 132 7.10 -5.15 14.62
CA THR A 132 5.91 -5.87 15.12
C THR A 132 4.65 -5.35 14.42
N LYS A 133 3.57 -6.13 14.47
CA LYS A 133 2.30 -5.80 13.78
C LYS A 133 1.62 -4.53 14.29
N GLN A 134 1.89 -4.14 15.54
CA GLN A 134 1.23 -3.02 16.21
C GLN A 134 2.07 -1.74 16.22
N ILE A 135 3.32 -1.80 15.75
CA ILE A 135 4.22 -0.66 15.82
C ILE A 135 3.66 0.55 15.06
N ARG A 136 3.75 1.72 15.69
CA ARG A 136 3.22 2.98 15.15
C ARG A 136 4.19 3.65 14.18
N PHE A 137 5.49 3.46 14.38
CA PHE A 137 6.54 4.11 13.62
C PHE A 137 7.78 3.20 13.52
N LEU A 138 8.35 3.11 12.33
CA LEU A 138 9.62 2.45 12.04
C LEU A 138 10.44 3.35 11.13
N SER A 139 11.75 3.39 11.36
CA SER A 139 12.66 4.16 10.51
C SER A 139 13.92 3.36 10.24
N VAL A 140 14.19 3.05 8.97
CA VAL A 140 15.41 2.35 8.56
C VAL A 140 16.32 3.31 7.82
N ARG A 141 17.58 3.36 8.23
CA ARG A 141 18.61 4.20 7.63
C ARG A 141 19.61 3.35 6.87
N PHE A 142 19.87 3.74 5.62
CA PHE A 142 20.96 3.26 4.78
C PHE A 142 22.09 4.29 4.86
N SER A 143 22.93 4.18 5.89
CA SER A 143 23.90 5.23 6.24
C SER A 143 24.90 5.54 5.12
N SER A 144 25.35 4.54 4.36
CA SER A 144 26.25 4.73 3.20
C SER A 144 25.66 5.57 2.06
N PHE A 145 24.34 5.77 2.04
CA PHE A 145 23.61 6.55 1.03
C PHE A 145 22.88 7.75 1.63
N ASP A 146 23.02 8.00 2.94
CA ASP A 146 22.23 9.01 3.66
C ASP A 146 20.72 8.91 3.35
N LEU A 147 20.21 7.70 3.15
CA LEU A 147 18.82 7.43 2.80
C LEU A 147 18.08 6.99 4.07
N LYS A 148 16.90 7.57 4.28
CA LYS A 148 15.98 7.21 5.36
C LYS A 148 14.66 6.72 4.78
N ILE A 149 14.18 5.55 5.21
CA ILE A 149 12.92 4.97 4.78
C ILE A 149 12.05 4.72 6.01
N ASP A 150 10.99 5.52 6.14
CA ASP A 150 10.11 5.53 7.30
C ASP A 150 8.77 4.86 6.98
N PHE A 151 8.18 4.25 8.00
CA PHE A 151 6.80 3.78 7.99
C PHE A 151 6.04 4.37 9.17
N TYR A 152 4.90 5.00 8.90
CA TYR A 152 3.95 5.48 9.89
C TYR A 152 2.62 4.74 9.76
N ARG A 153 2.23 4.07 10.85
CA ARG A 153 0.94 3.38 10.93
C ARG A 153 -0.17 4.39 11.21
N SER A 154 -0.81 4.83 10.14
CA SER A 154 -2.04 5.62 10.16
C SER A 154 -3.10 4.95 9.30
N VAL A 155 -3.68 3.88 9.86
CA VAL A 155 -4.57 2.94 9.16
C VAL A 155 -5.70 3.62 8.38
N PHE A 156 -6.31 4.64 8.98
CA PHE A 156 -7.42 5.39 8.40
C PHE A 156 -6.99 6.77 7.88
N LEU A 157 -5.71 7.14 8.00
CA LEU A 157 -5.15 8.49 7.82
C LEU A 157 -5.71 9.56 8.78
N VAL A 158 -6.92 9.35 9.30
CA VAL A 158 -7.63 10.20 10.26
C VAL A 158 -7.61 9.62 11.66
N GLN A 159 -8.03 10.42 12.63
CA GLN A 159 -7.94 10.08 14.05
C GLN A 159 -9.02 9.11 14.52
N PRO A 160 -8.64 8.05 15.25
CA PRO A 160 -9.54 7.44 16.22
C PRO A 160 -9.98 8.48 17.25
N ALA A 161 -11.27 8.55 17.52
CA ALA A 161 -11.85 9.48 18.48
C ALA A 161 -12.55 8.73 19.62
N THR A 162 -12.60 9.38 20.78
CA THR A 162 -13.38 8.91 21.93
C THR A 162 -14.86 8.98 21.60
N VAL A 163 -15.61 7.96 22.02
CA VAL A 163 -17.05 7.89 21.83
C VAL A 163 -17.72 9.00 22.66
N PRO A 164 -18.57 9.87 22.07
CA PRO A 164 -19.26 10.91 22.82
C PRO A 164 -20.13 10.32 23.93
N ILE A 165 -20.17 10.96 25.11
CA ILE A 165 -20.78 10.43 26.35
C ILE A 165 -22.21 9.93 26.16
N ARG A 166 -23.01 10.60 25.32
CA ARG A 166 -24.43 10.25 25.07
C ARG A 166 -24.65 9.34 23.85
N SER A 167 -23.62 8.63 23.41
CA SER A 167 -23.72 7.73 22.26
C SER A 167 -24.42 6.41 22.63
N PRO A 168 -25.10 5.75 21.67
CA PRO A 168 -25.67 4.43 21.90
C PRO A 168 -24.61 3.42 22.37
N LYS A 169 -24.98 2.51 23.29
CA LYS A 169 -24.06 1.51 23.88
C LYS A 169 -23.36 0.59 22.85
N MET A 170 -23.95 0.45 21.66
CA MET A 170 -23.39 -0.30 20.52
C MET A 170 -22.18 0.39 19.87
N VAL A 171 -22.03 1.70 20.06
CA VAL A 171 -20.90 2.48 19.54
C VAL A 171 -19.71 2.27 20.47
N LYS A 172 -18.80 1.38 20.08
CA LYS A 172 -17.59 1.06 20.85
C LYS A 172 -16.37 1.89 20.46
N SER A 173 -16.34 2.36 19.22
CA SER A 173 -15.25 3.18 18.69
C SER A 173 -15.77 4.09 17.60
N THR A 174 -15.05 5.19 17.38
CA THR A 174 -15.38 6.17 16.35
C THR A 174 -14.14 6.67 15.64
N LEU A 175 -14.29 7.04 14.37
CA LEU A 175 -13.26 7.73 13.59
C LEU A 175 -13.70 9.16 13.32
N ARG A 176 -12.85 10.13 13.64
CA ARG A 176 -13.09 11.54 13.34
C ARG A 176 -12.58 11.86 11.94
N VAL A 177 -13.48 11.82 10.97
CA VAL A 177 -13.12 11.88 9.54
C VAL A 177 -12.77 13.28 9.03
N ASP A 178 -13.03 14.32 9.83
CA ASP A 178 -12.68 15.72 9.55
C ASP A 178 -11.36 16.17 10.20
N LYS A 179 -10.58 15.23 10.79
CA LYS A 179 -9.28 15.53 11.39
C LYS A 179 -8.25 14.45 11.05
N LEU A 180 -7.16 14.85 10.37
CA LEU A 180 -6.05 13.94 10.03
C LEU A 180 -5.32 13.48 11.29
N ASP A 181 -4.69 12.30 11.25
CA ASP A 181 -3.90 11.75 12.38
C ASP A 181 -2.89 12.79 12.90
N ASP A 182 -2.77 12.94 14.23
CA ASP A 182 -1.90 13.96 14.83
C ASP A 182 -0.42 13.72 14.45
N ILE A 183 -0.04 12.47 14.15
CA ILE A 183 1.30 12.11 13.68
C ILE A 183 1.61 12.63 12.26
N SER A 184 0.64 13.26 11.60
CA SER A 184 0.82 13.87 10.27
C SER A 184 1.89 14.96 10.23
N GLN A 185 2.20 15.59 11.36
CA GLN A 185 3.29 16.56 11.48
C GLN A 185 4.67 15.94 11.21
N GLU A 186 4.80 14.62 11.25
CA GLU A 186 6.08 13.96 10.98
C GLU A 186 6.34 13.72 9.48
N TRP A 187 5.33 13.94 8.62
CA TRP A 187 5.34 13.49 7.23
C TRP A 187 5.69 14.61 6.24
N PHE A 188 5.39 15.87 6.58
CA PHE A 188 5.36 16.97 5.60
C PHE A 188 6.74 17.30 5.00
N ASP A 189 7.82 17.14 5.79
CA ASP A 189 9.21 17.34 5.32
C ASP A 189 9.83 15.99 4.93
N SER A 190 9.38 15.48 3.78
CA SER A 190 9.95 14.30 3.13
C SER A 190 10.04 14.52 1.64
N ASP A 191 10.92 13.76 0.97
CA ASP A 191 11.11 13.91 -0.47
C ASP A 191 10.12 13.03 -1.23
N ILE A 192 9.68 11.91 -0.63
CA ILE A 192 8.72 10.98 -1.23
C ILE A 192 7.71 10.52 -0.17
N LEU A 193 6.42 10.76 -0.43
CA LEU A 193 5.30 10.30 0.41
C LEU A 193 4.48 9.25 -0.32
N ILE A 194 4.26 8.08 0.29
CA ILE A 194 3.43 7.01 -0.25
C ILE A 194 2.30 6.70 0.75
N PHE A 195 1.08 7.03 0.36
CA PHE A 195 -0.11 6.79 1.16
C PHE A 195 -0.87 5.54 0.70
N ASN A 196 -1.47 4.80 1.64
CA ASN A 196 -2.56 3.88 1.37
C ASN A 196 -3.63 3.94 2.46
N SER A 197 -4.86 3.57 2.13
CA SER A 197 -5.92 3.27 3.11
C SER A 197 -7.08 2.56 2.44
N GLY A 198 -7.75 1.65 3.16
CA GLY A 198 -8.98 1.04 2.67
C GLY A 198 -9.38 -0.25 3.37
N HIS A 199 -8.43 -1.12 3.70
CA HIS A 199 -8.71 -2.46 4.25
C HIS A 199 -9.54 -2.47 5.52
N TRP A 200 -9.31 -1.46 6.37
CA TRP A 200 -9.96 -1.35 7.67
C TRP A 200 -11.30 -0.64 7.62
N TRP A 201 -11.62 0.03 6.50
CA TRP A 201 -12.88 0.76 6.33
C TRP A 201 -14.10 -0.15 6.20
N THR A 202 -13.90 -1.45 5.95
CA THR A 202 -14.98 -2.44 5.94
C THR A 202 -15.42 -2.91 7.32
N GLN A 203 -14.78 -2.43 8.40
CA GLN A 203 -15.13 -2.77 9.77
C GLN A 203 -16.04 -1.68 10.37
N GLY A 204 -17.04 -2.07 11.16
CA GLY A 204 -18.16 -1.25 11.66
C GLY A 204 -17.81 -0.07 12.59
N CYS A 205 -16.90 0.80 12.16
CA CYS A 205 -16.61 2.07 12.81
C CYS A 205 -17.77 3.05 12.59
N TYR A 206 -18.12 3.76 13.65
CA TYR A 206 -18.98 4.93 13.54
C TYR A 206 -18.13 6.17 13.25
N PHE A 207 -18.71 7.15 12.58
CA PHE A 207 -17.98 8.34 12.17
C PHE A 207 -18.36 9.56 13.02
N GLN A 208 -17.37 10.42 13.26
CA GLN A 208 -17.57 11.76 13.82
C GLN A 208 -17.16 12.82 12.81
N VAL A 209 -17.91 13.92 12.82
CA VAL A 209 -17.52 15.19 12.19
C VAL A 209 -17.61 16.26 13.29
N GLY A 210 -16.51 16.93 13.57
CA GLY A 210 -16.38 17.79 14.75
C GLY A 210 -16.51 16.97 16.03
N LYS A 211 -17.47 17.33 16.89
CA LYS A 211 -17.79 16.62 18.14
C LYS A 211 -19.07 15.76 18.02
N SER A 212 -19.64 15.64 16.82
CA SER A 212 -20.94 15.01 16.62
C SER A 212 -20.78 13.63 15.99
N LEU A 213 -21.38 12.63 16.65
CA LEU A 213 -21.55 11.29 16.10
C LEU A 213 -22.50 11.32 14.91
N LYS A 214 -22.12 10.68 13.80
CA LYS A 214 -22.92 10.56 12.58
C LYS A 214 -23.40 9.11 12.43
N LEU A 215 -24.48 8.78 13.14
CA LEU A 215 -25.16 7.50 12.99
C LEU A 215 -25.72 7.38 11.56
N GLY A 216 -25.54 6.21 10.95
CA GLY A 216 -26.03 5.95 9.59
C GLY A 216 -25.18 6.54 8.46
N MET A 217 -24.06 7.21 8.73
CA MET A 217 -23.13 7.63 7.67
C MET A 217 -22.54 6.38 6.99
N PRO A 218 -22.71 6.20 5.67
CA PRO A 218 -22.13 5.07 4.96
C PRO A 218 -20.61 5.09 4.99
N ILE A 219 -19.97 3.91 4.98
CA ILE A 219 -18.51 3.76 4.93
C ILE A 219 -17.90 4.57 3.78
N THR A 220 -18.52 4.55 2.60
CA THR A 220 -18.05 5.30 1.42
C THR A 220 -18.12 6.81 1.63
N ALA A 221 -19.10 7.32 2.37
CA ALA A 221 -19.20 8.73 2.73
C ALA A 221 -18.16 9.12 3.79
N GLY A 222 -17.95 8.27 4.80
CA GLY A 222 -16.89 8.43 5.80
C GLY A 222 -15.50 8.46 5.16
N PHE A 223 -15.21 7.48 4.30
CA PHE A 223 -13.95 7.39 3.56
C PHE A 223 -13.72 8.60 2.65
N ARG A 224 -14.74 9.02 1.90
CA ARG A 224 -14.68 10.23 1.06
C ARG A 224 -14.38 11.48 1.89
N THR A 225 -14.96 11.59 3.08
CA THR A 225 -14.72 12.74 3.97
C THR A 225 -13.29 12.72 4.50
N ALA A 226 -12.80 11.56 4.95
CA ALA A 226 -11.41 11.40 5.39
C ALA A 226 -10.40 11.71 4.28
N LEU A 227 -10.64 11.27 3.05
CA LEU A 227 -9.75 11.60 1.93
C LEU A 227 -9.81 13.07 1.54
N LYS A 228 -10.94 13.77 1.71
CA LYS A 228 -10.98 15.22 1.55
C LYS A 228 -10.13 15.93 2.61
N THR A 229 -10.16 15.44 3.85
CA THR A 229 -9.31 15.95 4.94
C THR A 229 -7.82 15.73 4.63
N TRP A 230 -7.45 14.54 4.16
CA TRP A 230 -6.09 14.24 3.70
C TRP A 230 -5.67 15.11 2.52
N ALA A 231 -6.52 15.26 1.50
CA ALA A 231 -6.22 16.07 0.34
C ALA A 231 -5.98 17.54 0.71
N SER A 232 -6.82 18.11 1.59
CA SER A 232 -6.65 19.45 2.13
C SER A 232 -5.32 19.61 2.88
N TRP A 233 -4.94 18.62 3.70
CA TRP A 233 -3.64 18.61 4.37
C TRP A 233 -2.47 18.58 3.38
N VAL A 234 -2.51 17.74 2.33
CA VAL A 234 -1.45 17.72 1.32
C VAL A 234 -1.34 19.08 0.61
N GLU A 235 -2.47 19.68 0.23
CA GLU A 235 -2.49 20.99 -0.45
C GLU A 235 -1.98 22.15 0.41
N THR A 236 -2.02 22.02 1.74
CA THR A 236 -1.70 23.12 2.66
C THR A 236 -0.37 22.96 3.36
N MET A 237 0.05 21.72 3.64
CA MET A 237 1.22 21.42 4.47
C MET A 237 2.41 20.88 3.66
N VAL A 238 2.17 20.25 2.51
CA VAL A 238 3.23 19.59 1.72
C VAL A 238 3.70 20.50 0.60
N ASN A 239 5.01 20.76 0.54
CA ASN A 239 5.62 21.44 -0.59
C ASN A 239 5.82 20.46 -1.77
N THR A 240 4.80 20.34 -2.62
CA THR A 240 4.80 19.41 -3.77
C THR A 240 5.76 19.78 -4.90
N ASN A 241 6.43 20.94 -4.83
CA ASN A 241 7.56 21.24 -5.73
C ASN A 241 8.83 20.47 -5.34
N ARG A 242 8.94 20.06 -4.07
CA ARG A 242 10.05 19.24 -3.55
C ARG A 242 9.62 17.79 -3.33
N THR A 243 8.41 17.58 -2.81
CA THR A 243 7.92 16.28 -2.38
C THR A 243 7.11 15.60 -3.47
N SER A 244 7.53 14.40 -3.87
CA SER A 244 6.72 13.53 -4.72
C SER A 244 5.68 12.79 -3.89
N VAL A 245 4.39 13.05 -4.11
CA VAL A 245 3.30 12.43 -3.35
C VAL A 245 2.63 11.35 -4.18
N PHE A 246 2.45 10.18 -3.58
CA PHE A 246 1.80 9.01 -4.16
C PHE A 246 0.62 8.55 -3.29
N PHE A 247 -0.44 8.08 -3.94
CA PHE A 247 -1.53 7.37 -3.26
C PHE A 247 -1.79 6.04 -3.95
N ARG A 248 -1.62 4.93 -3.22
CA ARG A 248 -1.88 3.57 -3.71
C ARG A 248 -3.35 3.23 -3.58
N THR A 249 -3.95 2.73 -4.65
CA THR A 249 -5.37 2.34 -4.67
C THR A 249 -5.64 1.09 -3.85
N PHE A 250 -6.92 0.80 -3.59
CA PHE A 250 -7.34 -0.29 -2.73
C PHE A 250 -6.80 -1.64 -3.18
N GLU A 251 -6.27 -2.41 -2.25
CA GLU A 251 -5.74 -3.73 -2.55
C GLU A 251 -6.85 -4.79 -2.38
N SER A 252 -7.26 -5.48 -3.43
CA SER A 252 -8.26 -6.55 -3.31
C SER A 252 -7.73 -7.71 -2.46
N SER A 253 -8.48 -8.10 -1.42
CA SER A 253 -8.23 -9.36 -0.72
C SER A 253 -8.86 -10.53 -1.47
N HIS A 254 -8.25 -11.72 -1.35
CA HIS A 254 -8.69 -12.94 -2.05
C HIS A 254 -9.44 -13.92 -1.13
N TRP A 255 -10.06 -13.39 -0.08
CA TRP A 255 -11.03 -14.15 0.70
C TRP A 255 -12.26 -14.49 -0.14
N SER A 256 -12.78 -15.70 0.08
CA SER A 256 -13.96 -16.27 -0.56
C SER A 256 -14.98 -16.72 0.49
N GLY A 257 -16.19 -17.06 0.03
CA GLY A 257 -17.32 -17.41 0.89
C GLY A 257 -18.15 -16.19 1.32
N ARG A 258 -19.43 -16.43 1.68
CA ARG A 258 -20.41 -15.37 2.03
C ARG A 258 -19.89 -14.39 3.11
N ASN A 259 -19.07 -14.87 4.04
CA ASN A 259 -18.52 -14.08 5.15
C ASN A 259 -17.00 -13.88 5.05
N ARG A 260 -16.39 -14.04 3.87
CA ARG A 260 -14.93 -13.96 3.68
C ARG A 260 -14.15 -14.86 4.64
N ASN A 261 -14.66 -16.07 4.88
CA ASN A 261 -14.09 -17.02 5.85
C ASN A 261 -13.16 -18.06 5.22
N SER A 262 -13.13 -18.15 3.88
CA SER A 262 -12.30 -19.10 3.16
C SER A 262 -11.12 -18.39 2.49
N CYS A 263 -9.91 -18.77 2.87
CA CYS A 263 -8.68 -18.32 2.25
C CYS A 263 -7.96 -19.51 1.61
N LYS A 264 -8.06 -19.61 0.28
CA LYS A 264 -7.36 -20.61 -0.52
C LYS A 264 -6.51 -19.87 -1.55
N VAL A 265 -5.20 -19.89 -1.34
CA VAL A 265 -4.23 -19.32 -2.29
C VAL A 265 -4.04 -20.30 -3.45
N THR A 266 -4.00 -19.77 -4.66
CA THR A 266 -3.75 -20.56 -5.87
C THR A 266 -2.25 -20.72 -6.13
N GLN A 267 -1.87 -21.64 -7.02
CA GLN A 267 -0.46 -21.77 -7.44
C GLN A 267 -0.08 -20.74 -8.50
N HIS A 268 -0.97 -20.50 -9.46
CA HIS A 268 -0.82 -19.55 -10.56
C HIS A 268 -1.78 -18.36 -10.38
N PRO A 269 -1.49 -17.20 -10.99
CA PRO A 269 -2.46 -16.11 -11.05
C PRO A 269 -3.80 -16.60 -11.63
N TRP A 270 -4.89 -16.01 -11.17
CA TRP A 270 -6.20 -16.27 -11.75
C TRP A 270 -6.26 -15.82 -13.21
N SER A 271 -7.04 -16.54 -14.02
CA SER A 271 -7.32 -16.17 -15.41
C SER A 271 -8.35 -15.05 -15.53
N SER A 272 -9.13 -14.79 -14.48
CA SER A 272 -10.15 -13.73 -14.40
C SER A 272 -10.04 -13.01 -13.06
N SER A 273 -10.37 -11.73 -13.04
CA SER A 273 -10.38 -10.89 -11.84
C SER A 273 -11.55 -11.20 -10.90
N TRP A 274 -12.59 -11.86 -11.41
CA TRP A 274 -13.86 -12.08 -10.69
C TRP A 274 -14.47 -10.78 -10.11
N GLY A 275 -14.32 -9.67 -10.83
CA GLY A 275 -14.80 -8.34 -10.43
C GLY A 275 -13.99 -7.67 -9.31
N LYS A 276 -12.88 -8.29 -8.86
CA LYS A 276 -11.99 -7.72 -7.84
C LYS A 276 -11.05 -6.63 -8.38
N ASP A 277 -11.01 -6.47 -9.69
CA ASP A 277 -10.32 -5.38 -10.39
C ASP A 277 -11.02 -4.03 -10.23
N GLN A 278 -12.28 -4.02 -9.77
CA GLN A 278 -13.07 -2.83 -9.48
C GLN A 278 -13.22 -2.62 -7.97
N SER A 279 -13.18 -1.35 -7.53
CA SER A 279 -13.35 -1.00 -6.12
C SER A 279 -13.87 0.42 -5.96
N THR A 280 -15.03 0.56 -5.30
CA THR A 280 -15.58 1.87 -4.94
C THR A 280 -14.61 2.70 -4.09
N ILE A 281 -13.77 2.05 -3.28
CA ILE A 281 -12.72 2.73 -2.50
C ILE A 281 -11.66 3.31 -3.44
N SER A 282 -11.21 2.55 -4.44
CA SER A 282 -10.29 3.04 -5.48
C SER A 282 -10.90 4.18 -6.28
N ASP A 283 -12.17 4.08 -6.67
CA ASP A 283 -12.86 5.14 -7.41
C ASP A 283 -12.93 6.45 -6.61
N ILE A 284 -13.16 6.36 -5.30
CA ILE A 284 -13.13 7.53 -4.40
C ILE A 284 -11.74 8.13 -4.35
N ILE A 285 -10.69 7.32 -4.18
CA ILE A 285 -9.28 7.77 -4.20
C ILE A 285 -8.99 8.54 -5.49
N ILE A 286 -9.25 7.90 -6.64
CA ILE A 286 -8.98 8.47 -7.97
C ILE A 286 -9.75 9.79 -8.16
N LYS A 287 -11.04 9.82 -7.78
CA LYS A 287 -11.89 11.01 -7.93
C LYS A 287 -11.46 12.18 -7.02
N ILE A 288 -10.94 11.90 -5.83
CA ILE A 288 -10.42 12.94 -4.93
C ILE A 288 -9.10 13.47 -5.47
N VAL A 289 -8.15 12.59 -5.78
CA VAL A 289 -6.82 12.97 -6.29
C VAL A 289 -6.91 13.78 -7.58
N ARG A 290 -7.76 13.39 -8.54
CA ARG A 290 -7.97 14.14 -9.79
C ARG A 290 -8.53 15.57 -9.59
N LYS A 291 -9.08 15.87 -8.41
CA LYS A 291 -9.65 17.19 -8.08
C LYS A 291 -8.71 18.04 -7.23
N MET A 292 -7.56 17.51 -6.82
CA MET A 292 -6.59 18.25 -6.04
C MET A 292 -5.93 19.33 -6.88
N LYS A 293 -5.55 20.42 -6.23
CA LYS A 293 -4.82 21.55 -6.84
C LYS A 293 -3.34 21.25 -7.04
N VAL A 294 -2.81 20.29 -6.29
CA VAL A 294 -1.41 19.86 -6.33
C VAL A 294 -1.30 18.49 -6.99
N SER A 295 -0.13 18.21 -7.58
CA SER A 295 0.12 16.93 -8.24
C SER A 295 0.28 15.81 -7.22
N VAL A 296 -0.54 14.76 -7.36
CA VAL A 296 -0.38 13.49 -6.64
C VAL A 296 -0.47 12.35 -7.65
N THR A 297 0.50 11.44 -7.60
CA THR A 297 0.54 10.29 -8.50
C THR A 297 -0.25 9.12 -7.91
N ILE A 298 -1.18 8.58 -8.67
CA ILE A 298 -1.96 7.41 -8.25
C ILE A 298 -1.19 6.15 -8.65
N LEU A 299 -0.90 5.29 -7.67
CA LEU A 299 -0.44 3.92 -7.94
C LEU A 299 -1.68 3.03 -8.09
N HIS A 300 -2.19 2.89 -9.32
CA HIS A 300 -3.46 2.21 -9.62
C HIS A 300 -3.30 0.68 -9.64
N VAL A 301 -2.96 0.11 -8.49
CA VAL A 301 -2.59 -1.32 -8.39
C VAL A 301 -3.80 -2.26 -8.36
N THR A 302 -5.02 -1.76 -8.10
CA THR A 302 -6.23 -2.59 -7.88
C THR A 302 -6.48 -3.61 -9.01
N PRO A 303 -6.48 -3.23 -10.29
CA PRO A 303 -6.69 -4.19 -11.38
C PRO A 303 -5.52 -5.15 -11.55
N MET A 304 -4.29 -4.67 -11.34
CA MET A 304 -3.09 -5.51 -11.44
C MET A 304 -3.14 -6.67 -10.44
N ILE A 305 -3.53 -6.42 -9.20
CA ILE A 305 -3.43 -7.43 -8.14
C ILE A 305 -4.64 -8.36 -8.04
N SER A 306 -5.76 -8.08 -8.70
CA SER A 306 -6.98 -8.89 -8.63
C SER A 306 -6.80 -10.31 -9.17
N PHE A 307 -5.72 -10.55 -9.90
CA PHE A 307 -5.33 -11.85 -10.42
C PHE A 307 -4.38 -12.60 -9.48
N ARG A 308 -3.81 -11.93 -8.47
CA ARG A 308 -2.66 -12.42 -7.69
C ARG A 308 -3.06 -13.16 -6.42
N SER A 309 -4.12 -13.95 -6.46
CA SER A 309 -4.47 -14.89 -5.39
C SER A 309 -3.27 -15.74 -4.95
N ASN A 310 -2.41 -16.14 -5.89
CA ASN A 310 -1.20 -16.90 -5.61
C ASN A 310 -0.11 -16.14 -4.84
N GLY A 311 -0.14 -14.80 -4.83
CA GLY A 311 0.85 -13.96 -4.15
C GLY A 311 0.61 -13.79 -2.65
N HIS A 312 -0.56 -14.19 -2.15
CA HIS A 312 -0.91 -14.05 -0.73
C HIS A 312 -0.17 -15.05 0.16
N VAL A 313 -0.07 -14.67 1.44
CA VAL A 313 0.53 -15.49 2.50
C VAL A 313 -0.23 -16.82 2.68
N GLY A 314 -1.56 -16.80 2.66
CA GLY A 314 -2.37 -17.97 2.90
C GLY A 314 -2.07 -18.58 4.26
N THR A 315 -1.84 -19.89 4.31
CA THR A 315 -1.41 -20.61 5.53
C THR A 315 0.12 -20.64 5.70
N ARG A 316 0.89 -19.98 4.82
CA ARG A 316 2.36 -20.02 4.80
C ARG A 316 2.95 -18.88 5.62
N SER A 317 2.57 -18.81 6.89
CA SER A 317 3.02 -17.81 7.85
C SER A 317 3.65 -18.47 9.07
N ASN A 318 4.10 -17.66 10.03
CA ASN A 318 4.53 -18.11 11.35
C ASN A 318 3.36 -18.61 12.24
N ASN A 319 2.11 -18.49 11.79
CA ASN A 319 0.94 -19.09 12.42
C ASN A 319 0.00 -19.70 11.36
N PRO A 320 0.29 -20.93 10.90
CA PRO A 320 -0.46 -21.58 9.82
C PRO A 320 -1.96 -21.79 10.08
N SER A 321 -2.37 -21.81 11.36
CA SER A 321 -3.77 -21.99 11.77
C SER A 321 -4.66 -20.78 11.47
N VAL A 322 -4.05 -19.61 11.21
CA VAL A 322 -4.76 -18.37 10.87
C VAL A 322 -4.38 -17.97 9.46
N PRO A 323 -5.15 -18.39 8.43
CA PRO A 323 -4.80 -18.08 7.06
C PRO A 323 -4.96 -16.58 6.77
N ASP A 324 -4.15 -16.07 5.83
CA ASP A 324 -4.13 -14.66 5.46
C ASP A 324 -4.18 -14.46 3.94
N CYS A 325 -5.35 -14.07 3.43
CA CYS A 325 -5.58 -13.70 2.03
C CYS A 325 -5.69 -12.19 1.83
N SER A 326 -5.10 -11.41 2.74
CA SER A 326 -5.02 -9.95 2.67
C SER A 326 -3.58 -9.49 2.45
N HIS A 327 -2.62 -10.07 3.19
CA HIS A 327 -1.21 -9.72 3.07
C HIS A 327 -0.47 -10.57 2.03
N TRP A 328 0.69 -10.08 1.61
CA TRP A 328 1.46 -10.63 0.51
C TRP A 328 2.71 -11.34 1.03
N CYS A 329 3.09 -12.43 0.37
CA CYS A 329 4.42 -13.00 0.56
C CYS A 329 5.50 -12.02 0.11
N LEU A 330 6.65 -12.06 0.78
CA LEU A 330 7.89 -11.42 0.33
C LEU A 330 8.95 -12.50 0.04
N PRO A 331 9.69 -12.40 -1.07
CA PRO A 331 9.46 -11.51 -2.24
C PRO A 331 8.13 -11.81 -2.95
N GLY A 332 7.58 -10.83 -3.66
CA GLY A 332 6.27 -10.95 -4.32
C GLY A 332 5.68 -9.67 -4.89
N VAL A 333 4.34 -9.56 -4.83
CA VAL A 333 3.58 -8.43 -5.42
C VAL A 333 4.06 -7.04 -4.96
N PRO A 334 4.43 -6.81 -3.68
CA PRO A 334 4.93 -5.52 -3.23
C PRO A 334 6.21 -5.06 -3.93
N ASP A 335 7.04 -6.00 -4.42
CA ASP A 335 8.27 -5.69 -5.15
C ASP A 335 7.92 -4.97 -6.47
N MET A 336 6.88 -5.44 -7.15
CA MET A 336 6.39 -4.83 -8.39
C MET A 336 5.82 -3.42 -8.15
N TRP A 337 5.16 -3.19 -7.01
CA TRP A 337 4.72 -1.85 -6.64
C TRP A 337 5.89 -0.89 -6.47
N ASN A 338 6.97 -1.38 -5.85
CA ASN A 338 8.20 -0.61 -5.66
C ASN A 338 8.93 -0.36 -6.98
N GLU A 339 9.03 -1.35 -7.87
CA GLU A 339 9.57 -1.15 -9.22
C GLU A 339 8.80 -0.06 -9.99
N ILE A 340 7.45 -0.09 -9.98
CA ILE A 340 6.64 0.95 -10.63
C ILE A 340 6.86 2.32 -9.96
N LEU A 341 6.76 2.38 -8.63
CA LEU A 341 6.96 3.61 -7.85
C LEU A 341 8.29 4.28 -8.21
N LEU A 342 9.40 3.53 -8.19
CA LEU A 342 10.74 4.04 -8.43
C LEU A 342 10.96 4.54 -9.86
N ASN A 343 10.29 3.92 -10.83
CA ASN A 343 10.29 4.36 -12.22
C ASN A 343 9.48 5.64 -12.44
N LEU A 344 8.42 5.86 -11.64
CA LEU A 344 7.61 7.08 -11.69
C LEU A 344 8.24 8.28 -10.97
N LEU A 345 9.26 8.06 -10.15
CA LEU A 345 10.00 9.17 -9.53
C LEU A 345 10.72 10.00 -10.61
N PRO A 346 10.69 11.34 -10.53
CA PRO A 346 11.45 12.18 -11.44
C PRO A 346 12.95 11.83 -11.37
N MET A 347 13.63 11.88 -12.51
CA MET A 347 15.08 11.87 -12.53
C MET A 347 15.54 13.29 -12.19
N ASP A 348 16.17 13.46 -11.03
CA ASP A 348 16.96 14.66 -10.80
C ASP A 348 18.08 14.66 -11.86
N GLN A 349 18.23 15.75 -12.61
CA GLN A 349 19.44 15.94 -13.40
C GLN A 349 20.60 16.08 -12.43
N VAL A 350 21.20 14.95 -12.06
CA VAL A 350 22.45 14.94 -11.31
C VAL A 350 23.48 15.55 -12.24
N SER A 351 23.78 16.82 -12.01
CA SER A 351 25.01 17.42 -12.51
C SER A 351 26.15 16.69 -11.84
N LEU A 352 26.73 15.74 -12.58
CA LEU A 352 28.06 15.24 -12.28
C LEU A 352 28.99 16.46 -12.34
N LYS A 353 29.36 16.98 -11.17
CA LYS A 353 30.54 17.82 -11.03
C LYS A 353 31.70 16.96 -10.57
#